data_AF-A0A2N2NVW9-F1
#
_entry.id   AF-A0A2N2NVW9-F1
#
_cell.length_a   1.000
_cell.length_b   1.000
_cell.length_c   1.000
_cell.angle_alpha   90.00
_cell.angle_beta   90.00
_cell.angle_gamma   90.00
#
_symmetry.space_group_name_H-M   'P 1'
#
loop_
_entity.id
_entity.type
_entity.pdbx_description
1 polymer ?
#
loop_
_entity_poly.entity_id
_entity_poly.type
_entity_poly.pdbx_seq_one_letter_code
_entity_poly.pdbx_strand_id
1 'polypeptide(L)'
;MKKLLSNLTTRKKTILGLILAVVIGLVITISALADYGHTIVAYNPNPVSITFPRAGRIVLWNVITSSSPGYFSRYYFIRNGCRVGQNCTYMDVINNQTVLTPITVAAGETIQIRGCDCYGGNCGSGGCANPHVGWKTPHHDYFCPNYFYSQNYNPSAGGRDFTSLMTAFLASGDTIIGTPQCWGDWDEDNSNGGYDHDFEDFVLIWAYRDTFTGYHDGASGTVPQSQCRAYGWVMQDAAPGLDINYRILVDGNLVANGVANQYRADLTGTCTGGTCGFTQDLWGLISPNVQHTIRVQGQNPYNSSWFDLSGTNKTIRCSLPPSVDLKANNQNGTIRLTSPAQYLLSWTSSNADTCSASGSWSGSKSQTGSSNYSGITIGTFTYTLTCSNPIGSASDSVTVIVYNPPVVGQLYAELD
;
A
#
# COMPACT_ATOMS: atom_id res chain seq x y z
N MET A 1 -46.74 6.28 9.58
CA MET A 1 -46.30 6.18 8.16
C MET A 1 -44.80 6.47 7.97
N LYS A 2 -44.25 7.62 8.39
CA LYS A 2 -42.80 7.94 8.25
C LYS A 2 -41.82 6.92 8.85
N LYS A 3 -42.12 6.34 10.02
CA LYS A 3 -41.30 5.26 10.65
C LYS A 3 -41.32 3.93 9.87
N LEU A 4 -42.42 3.64 9.15
CA LEU A 4 -42.56 2.42 8.36
C LEU A 4 -41.77 2.53 7.05
N LEU A 5 -41.81 3.70 6.39
CA LEU A 5 -41.00 3.96 5.20
C LEU A 5 -39.49 3.96 5.51
N SER A 6 -39.07 4.56 6.63
CA SER A 6 -37.66 4.55 7.08
C SER A 6 -37.13 3.12 7.22
N ASN A 7 -37.86 2.23 7.90
CA ASN A 7 -37.44 0.84 8.09
C ASN A 7 -37.44 0.02 6.79
N LEU A 8 -38.32 0.32 5.82
CA LEU A 8 -38.27 -0.30 4.50
C LEU A 8 -37.05 0.15 3.68
N THR A 9 -36.67 1.43 3.73
CA THR A 9 -35.45 1.93 3.07
C THR A 9 -34.17 1.41 3.71
N THR A 10 -34.13 1.27 5.03
CA THR A 10 -32.96 0.70 5.73
C THR A 10 -32.82 -0.78 5.41
N ARG A 11 -33.91 -1.58 5.50
CA ARG A 11 -33.90 -3.00 5.10
C ARG A 11 -33.55 -3.20 3.62
N LYS A 12 -34.03 -2.34 2.71
CA LYS A 12 -33.63 -2.40 1.29
C LYS A 12 -32.15 -2.10 1.11
N LYS A 13 -31.55 -1.15 1.85
CA LYS A 13 -30.11 -0.86 1.78
C LYS A 13 -29.25 -1.99 2.36
N THR A 14 -29.68 -2.64 3.45
CA THR A 14 -28.95 -3.81 4.00
C THR A 14 -29.10 -5.04 3.11
N ILE A 15 -30.27 -5.27 2.52
CA ILE A 15 -30.49 -6.39 1.59
C ILE A 15 -29.77 -6.15 0.26
N LEU A 16 -29.78 -4.92 -0.27
CA LEU A 16 -29.01 -4.58 -1.49
C LEU A 16 -27.50 -4.60 -1.23
N GLY A 17 -27.04 -4.22 -0.04
CA GLY A 17 -25.64 -4.33 0.38
C GLY A 17 -25.18 -5.77 0.61
N LEU A 18 -26.04 -6.63 1.20
CA LEU A 18 -25.76 -8.07 1.31
C LEU A 18 -25.84 -8.76 -0.06
N ILE A 19 -26.79 -8.41 -0.93
CA ILE A 19 -26.87 -8.96 -2.29
C ILE A 19 -25.68 -8.49 -3.11
N LEU A 20 -25.22 -7.24 -2.98
CA LEU A 20 -24.03 -6.76 -3.69
C LEU A 20 -22.74 -7.38 -3.12
N ALA A 21 -22.63 -7.60 -1.81
CA ALA A 21 -21.49 -8.28 -1.21
C ALA A 21 -21.48 -9.80 -1.49
N VAL A 22 -22.66 -10.43 -1.60
CA VAL A 22 -22.80 -11.82 -2.04
C VAL A 22 -22.58 -11.91 -3.54
N VAL A 23 -23.03 -10.96 -4.37
CA VAL A 23 -22.77 -10.96 -5.82
C VAL A 23 -21.31 -10.61 -6.09
N ILE A 24 -20.66 -9.70 -5.37
CA ILE A 24 -19.22 -9.42 -5.48
C ILE A 24 -18.41 -10.59 -4.91
N GLY A 25 -18.81 -11.18 -3.77
CA GLY A 25 -18.17 -12.36 -3.20
C GLY A 25 -18.33 -13.60 -4.08
N LEU A 26 -19.49 -13.77 -4.72
CA LEU A 26 -19.79 -14.81 -5.69
C LEU A 26 -19.10 -14.52 -7.03
N VAL A 27 -18.96 -13.25 -7.45
CA VAL A 27 -18.18 -12.88 -8.66
C VAL A 27 -16.69 -13.05 -8.41
N ILE A 28 -16.18 -12.78 -7.20
CA ILE A 28 -14.77 -13.00 -6.82
C ILE A 28 -14.47 -14.50 -6.69
N THR A 29 -15.39 -15.32 -6.15
CA THR A 29 -15.23 -16.78 -6.13
C THR A 29 -15.52 -17.43 -7.50
N ILE A 30 -16.39 -16.86 -8.33
CA ILE A 30 -16.61 -17.29 -9.73
C ILE A 30 -15.43 -16.87 -10.62
N SER A 31 -14.70 -15.78 -10.32
CA SER A 31 -13.49 -15.42 -11.07
C SER A 31 -12.23 -16.23 -10.72
N ALA A 32 -12.30 -17.11 -9.71
CA ALA A 32 -11.26 -18.11 -9.42
C ALA A 32 -11.65 -19.53 -9.85
N LEU A 33 -12.89 -19.72 -10.34
CA LEU A 33 -13.40 -20.94 -10.92
C LEU A 33 -14.02 -20.58 -12.27
N ALA A 34 -13.21 -20.02 -13.17
CA ALA A 34 -13.55 -20.10 -14.57
C ALA A 34 -13.63 -21.59 -14.90
N ASP A 35 -14.82 -22.06 -15.29
CA ASP A 35 -14.93 -23.25 -16.12
C ASP A 35 -14.03 -22.99 -17.34
N TYR A 36 -12.80 -23.49 -17.30
CA TYR A 36 -11.85 -23.44 -18.40
C TYR A 36 -12.26 -24.46 -19.48
N GLY A 37 -13.53 -24.41 -19.89
CA GLY A 37 -14.00 -25.05 -21.11
C GLY A 37 -13.40 -24.34 -22.30
N HIS A 38 -12.22 -24.77 -22.73
CA HIS A 38 -11.64 -24.31 -23.99
C HIS A 38 -12.14 -25.19 -25.14
N THR A 39 -12.39 -24.55 -26.28
CA THR A 39 -12.38 -25.23 -27.56
C THR A 39 -10.98 -25.79 -27.79
N ILE A 40 -10.88 -27.00 -28.36
CA ILE A 40 -9.62 -27.60 -28.81
C ILE A 40 -8.82 -26.52 -29.54
N VAL A 41 -7.69 -26.12 -28.96
CA VAL A 41 -6.88 -25.05 -29.56
C VAL A 41 -6.20 -25.65 -30.79
N ALA A 42 -6.38 -25.02 -31.95
CA ALA A 42 -5.75 -25.49 -33.19
C ALA A 42 -4.22 -25.57 -33.03
N TYR A 43 -3.59 -26.57 -33.68
CA TYR A 43 -2.14 -26.73 -33.76
C TYR A 43 -1.45 -25.38 -34.01
N ASN A 44 -0.60 -24.95 -33.07
CA ASN A 44 0.22 -23.76 -33.23
C ASN A 44 1.66 -24.19 -33.53
N PRO A 45 2.18 -23.97 -34.75
CA PRO A 45 3.53 -24.40 -35.10
C PRO A 45 4.56 -23.70 -34.21
N ASN A 46 5.51 -24.46 -33.65
CA ASN A 46 6.68 -23.87 -32.98
C ASN A 46 7.49 -23.07 -34.03
N PRO A 47 7.64 -21.74 -33.89
CA PRO A 47 7.52 -20.96 -32.65
C PRO A 47 6.13 -20.38 -32.38
N VAL A 48 5.73 -20.39 -31.10
CA VAL A 48 4.48 -19.78 -30.65
C VAL A 48 4.64 -18.27 -30.57
N SER A 49 3.68 -17.53 -31.14
CA SER A 49 3.63 -16.08 -31.01
C SER A 49 2.72 -15.69 -29.84
N ILE A 50 3.27 -14.97 -28.86
CA ILE A 50 2.50 -14.41 -27.74
C ILE A 50 2.47 -12.89 -27.89
N THR A 51 1.27 -12.32 -27.87
CA THR A 51 1.07 -10.87 -27.85
C THR A 51 0.73 -10.41 -26.43
N PHE A 52 1.49 -9.46 -25.92
CA PHE A 52 1.39 -9.01 -24.54
C PHE A 52 0.44 -7.81 -24.42
N PRO A 53 -0.64 -7.90 -23.62
CA PRO A 53 -1.64 -6.82 -23.52
C PRO A 53 -1.10 -5.55 -22.86
N ARG A 54 -0.02 -5.65 -22.07
CA ARG A 54 0.61 -4.53 -21.37
C ARG A 54 2.11 -4.71 -21.22
N ALA A 55 2.78 -3.61 -20.87
CA ALA A 55 4.17 -3.66 -20.48
C ALA A 55 4.36 -4.38 -19.14
N GLY A 56 5.47 -5.10 -18.99
CA GLY A 56 5.71 -5.85 -17.76
C GLY A 56 6.94 -6.75 -17.81
N ARG A 57 7.34 -7.22 -16.63
CA ARG A 57 8.26 -8.36 -16.50
C ARG A 57 7.46 -9.64 -16.61
N ILE A 58 7.99 -10.58 -17.37
CA ILE A 58 7.36 -11.87 -17.60
C ILE A 58 8.00 -12.92 -16.69
N VAL A 59 7.20 -13.84 -16.21
CA VAL A 59 7.66 -15.07 -15.56
C VAL A 59 7.01 -16.26 -16.26
N LEU A 60 7.80 -17.32 -16.40
CA LEU A 60 7.30 -18.63 -16.74
C LEU A 60 7.23 -19.50 -15.49
N TRP A 61 6.03 -19.99 -15.18
CA TRP A 61 5.81 -21.09 -14.28
C TRP A 61 5.71 -22.38 -15.10
N ASN A 62 6.43 -23.42 -14.68
CA ASN A 62 6.56 -24.64 -15.44
C ASN A 62 6.69 -25.87 -14.52
N VAL A 63 6.12 -27.00 -14.95
CA VAL A 63 6.44 -28.33 -14.42
C VAL A 63 6.90 -29.20 -15.56
N ILE A 64 8.17 -29.56 -15.49
CA ILE A 64 8.82 -30.57 -16.32
C ILE A 64 9.07 -31.79 -15.44
N THR A 65 8.81 -32.99 -15.93
CA THR A 65 9.40 -34.20 -15.36
C THR A 65 10.48 -34.69 -16.30
N SER A 66 11.63 -34.99 -15.72
CA SER A 66 12.61 -35.85 -16.36
C SER A 66 13.17 -36.76 -15.28
N SER A 67 13.36 -38.03 -15.63
CA SER A 67 14.02 -39.01 -14.76
C SER A 67 15.54 -38.83 -14.71
N SER A 68 16.11 -37.96 -15.56
CA SER A 68 17.54 -37.72 -15.68
C SER A 68 17.89 -36.24 -15.47
N PRO A 69 18.79 -35.91 -14.52
CA PRO A 69 19.14 -34.53 -14.18
C PRO A 69 19.89 -33.77 -15.29
N GLY A 70 20.27 -34.45 -16.37
CA GLY A 70 20.92 -33.85 -17.52
C GLY A 70 19.97 -33.17 -18.52
N TYR A 71 18.66 -33.45 -18.42
CA TYR A 71 17.64 -32.91 -19.32
C TYR A 71 17.02 -31.63 -18.79
N PHE A 72 16.74 -30.70 -19.71
CA PHE A 72 16.09 -29.42 -19.42
C PHE A 72 15.46 -28.84 -20.69
N SER A 73 14.44 -28.02 -20.52
CA SER A 73 13.90 -27.24 -21.63
C SER A 73 14.60 -25.89 -21.71
N ARG A 74 15.03 -25.51 -22.92
CA ARG A 74 15.48 -24.14 -23.22
C ARG A 74 14.43 -23.41 -24.04
N TYR A 75 14.00 -22.24 -23.58
CA TYR A 75 13.10 -21.37 -24.32
C TYR A 75 13.85 -20.15 -24.85
N TYR A 76 13.84 -19.98 -26.17
CA TYR A 76 14.39 -18.82 -26.85
C TYR A 76 13.31 -17.78 -27.11
N PHE A 77 13.61 -16.53 -26.79
CA PHE A 77 12.77 -15.37 -27.04
C PHE A 77 13.22 -14.68 -28.32
N ILE A 78 12.44 -14.89 -29.38
CA ILE A 78 12.71 -14.39 -30.71
C ILE A 78 12.08 -13.01 -30.86
N ARG A 79 12.94 -11.99 -30.80
CA ARG A 79 12.62 -10.57 -31.02
C ARG A 79 13.62 -9.94 -31.99
N ASN A 80 13.20 -8.91 -32.73
CA ASN A 80 14.10 -8.09 -33.56
C ASN A 80 15.01 -8.88 -34.53
N GLY A 81 14.52 -10.01 -35.06
CA GLY A 81 15.29 -10.85 -36.01
C GLY A 81 16.47 -11.62 -35.41
N CYS A 82 16.53 -11.80 -34.07
CA CYS A 82 17.54 -12.66 -33.46
C CYS A 82 17.45 -14.10 -33.99
N ARG A 83 18.59 -14.79 -34.01
CA ARG A 83 18.72 -16.17 -34.48
C ARG A 83 18.88 -17.11 -33.28
N VAL A 84 18.04 -18.13 -33.23
CA VAL A 84 18.03 -19.16 -32.18
C VAL A 84 19.40 -19.83 -32.09
N GLY A 85 19.89 -20.03 -30.87
CA GLY A 85 21.22 -20.59 -30.61
C GLY A 85 22.40 -19.64 -30.89
N GLN A 86 22.15 -18.39 -31.29
CA GLN A 86 23.21 -17.40 -31.54
C GLN A 86 23.11 -16.20 -30.59
N ASN A 87 22.06 -15.40 -30.73
CA ASN A 87 21.96 -14.11 -30.03
C ASN A 87 20.56 -13.83 -29.47
N CYS A 88 19.65 -14.80 -29.50
CA CYS A 88 18.39 -14.68 -28.79
C CYS A 88 18.61 -14.86 -27.30
N THR A 89 17.96 -14.02 -26.50
CA THR A 89 17.81 -14.26 -25.06
C THR A 89 17.11 -15.60 -24.87
N TYR A 90 17.58 -16.40 -23.92
CA TYR A 90 16.96 -17.68 -23.58
C TYR A 90 16.87 -17.85 -22.07
N MET A 91 16.09 -18.84 -21.66
CA MET A 91 16.09 -19.33 -20.29
C MET A 91 16.04 -20.85 -20.28
N ASP A 92 16.70 -21.43 -19.29
CA ASP A 92 16.67 -22.87 -19.04
C ASP A 92 15.69 -23.14 -17.91
N VAL A 93 14.88 -24.17 -18.09
CA VAL A 93 13.95 -24.65 -17.08
C VAL A 93 14.25 -26.12 -16.83
N ILE A 94 14.59 -26.41 -15.59
CA ILE A 94 14.88 -27.76 -15.12
C ILE A 94 13.76 -28.16 -14.17
N ASN A 95 13.30 -29.41 -14.23
CA ASN A 95 12.38 -30.08 -13.31
C ASN A 95 11.70 -29.20 -12.21
N ASN A 96 10.40 -28.93 -12.40
CA ASN A 96 9.56 -28.19 -11.45
C ASN A 96 10.08 -26.78 -11.04
N GLN A 97 10.74 -26.06 -11.94
CA GLN A 97 11.23 -24.70 -11.69
C GLN A 97 10.25 -23.61 -12.12
N THR A 98 10.20 -22.55 -11.31
CA THR A 98 9.67 -21.25 -11.71
C THR A 98 10.83 -20.36 -12.14
N VAL A 99 10.77 -19.81 -13.35
CA VAL A 99 11.87 -19.03 -13.92
C VAL A 99 11.38 -17.65 -14.29
N LEU A 100 11.96 -16.63 -13.65
CA LEU A 100 11.72 -15.25 -14.06
C LEU A 100 12.32 -15.06 -15.45
N THR A 101 11.46 -14.71 -16.41
CA THR A 101 11.90 -14.55 -17.77
C THR A 101 12.87 -13.37 -17.85
N PRO A 102 14.02 -13.52 -18.55
CA PRO A 102 15.03 -12.46 -18.64
C PRO A 102 14.62 -11.29 -19.55
N ILE A 103 13.32 -11.15 -19.87
CA ILE A 103 12.81 -10.12 -20.76
C ILE A 103 11.74 -9.28 -20.06
N THR A 104 11.69 -8.01 -20.45
CA THR A 104 10.53 -7.15 -20.32
C THR A 104 9.87 -6.99 -21.68
N VAL A 105 8.56 -6.79 -21.66
CA VAL A 105 7.75 -6.59 -22.86
C VAL A 105 7.10 -5.21 -22.83
N ALA A 106 6.83 -4.64 -24.00
CA ALA A 106 5.98 -3.47 -24.18
C ALA A 106 4.50 -3.87 -24.39
N ALA A 107 3.59 -2.92 -24.18
CA ALA A 107 2.17 -3.13 -24.48
C ALA A 107 1.97 -3.34 -25.99
N GLY A 108 1.28 -4.42 -26.36
CA GLY A 108 1.05 -4.83 -27.74
C GLY A 108 2.24 -5.53 -28.42
N GLU A 109 3.37 -5.73 -27.72
CA GLU A 109 4.52 -6.45 -28.29
C GLU A 109 4.15 -7.92 -28.55
N THR A 110 4.53 -8.44 -29.71
CA THR A 110 4.45 -9.87 -30.03
C THR A 110 5.84 -10.48 -30.00
N ILE A 111 6.06 -11.51 -29.17
CA ILE A 111 7.31 -12.26 -29.11
C ILE A 111 7.06 -13.69 -29.55
N GLN A 112 7.94 -14.18 -30.43
CA GLN A 112 7.97 -15.58 -30.82
C GLN A 112 8.80 -16.38 -29.81
N ILE A 113 8.27 -17.49 -29.32
CA ILE A 113 8.93 -18.34 -28.33
C ILE A 113 9.16 -19.71 -28.97
N ARG A 114 10.43 -20.13 -28.95
CA ARG A 114 10.85 -21.46 -29.40
C ARG A 114 11.36 -22.24 -28.20
N GLY A 115 10.64 -23.31 -27.83
CA GLY A 115 11.11 -24.31 -26.88
C GLY A 115 11.97 -25.36 -27.57
N CYS A 116 12.99 -25.84 -26.87
CA CYS A 116 13.90 -26.90 -27.31
C CYS A 116 14.17 -27.85 -26.14
N ASP A 117 14.21 -29.15 -26.42
CA ASP A 117 14.72 -30.17 -25.50
C ASP A 117 16.26 -30.20 -25.57
N CYS A 118 16.90 -30.25 -24.41
CA CYS A 118 18.35 -30.11 -24.27
C CYS A 118 18.91 -31.11 -23.25
N TYR A 119 20.10 -31.63 -23.52
CA TYR A 119 20.80 -32.58 -22.65
C TYR A 119 22.27 -32.20 -22.45
N GLY A 120 22.75 -32.22 -21.20
CA GLY A 120 24.18 -32.05 -20.89
C GLY A 120 24.74 -30.68 -21.32
N GLY A 121 23.92 -29.63 -21.28
CA GLY A 121 24.26 -28.28 -21.71
C GLY A 121 24.30 -28.09 -23.24
N ASN A 122 24.06 -29.14 -24.01
CA ASN A 122 23.97 -29.09 -25.45
C ASN A 122 22.50 -29.17 -25.89
N CYS A 123 22.11 -28.26 -26.77
CA CYS A 123 20.83 -28.30 -27.46
C CYS A 123 21.07 -28.65 -28.93
N GLY A 124 21.93 -29.66 -29.21
CA GLY A 124 22.31 -30.22 -30.52
C GLY A 124 22.89 -29.27 -31.59
N SER A 125 23.62 -29.78 -32.60
CA SER A 125 24.04 -28.97 -33.78
C SER A 125 22.87 -28.59 -34.71
N GLY A 126 21.70 -29.19 -34.47
CA GLY A 126 20.40 -28.78 -34.99
C GLY A 126 19.29 -28.77 -33.93
N GLY A 127 19.60 -28.76 -32.62
CA GLY A 127 18.60 -28.94 -31.53
C GLY A 127 17.86 -27.66 -31.13
N CYS A 128 17.52 -26.90 -32.15
CA CYS A 128 16.31 -26.08 -32.25
C CYS A 128 15.91 -25.88 -33.74
N ALA A 129 16.61 -26.49 -34.69
CA ALA A 129 16.43 -26.33 -36.13
C ALA A 129 15.18 -27.08 -36.62
N ASN A 130 14.91 -28.26 -36.07
CA ASN A 130 13.64 -28.97 -36.17
C ASN A 130 12.98 -28.94 -34.77
N PRO A 131 11.76 -28.41 -34.59
CA PRO A 131 11.16 -28.32 -33.27
C PRO A 131 10.75 -29.74 -32.80
N HIS A 132 11.43 -30.27 -31.77
CA HIS A 132 11.03 -31.51 -31.10
C HIS A 132 9.85 -31.21 -30.16
N VAL A 133 9.94 -30.08 -29.47
CA VAL A 133 8.90 -29.58 -28.56
C VAL A 133 7.84 -28.78 -29.34
N GLY A 134 6.57 -29.16 -29.29
CA GLY A 134 5.49 -28.54 -30.07
C GLY A 134 4.10 -28.62 -29.42
N TRP A 135 3.16 -27.85 -29.94
CA TRP A 135 1.75 -28.00 -29.58
C TRP A 135 1.19 -29.23 -30.28
N LYS A 136 0.90 -30.32 -29.55
CA LYS A 136 0.07 -31.39 -30.08
C LYS A 136 -1.35 -31.21 -29.55
N THR A 137 -2.32 -31.00 -30.44
CA THR A 137 -3.70 -31.41 -30.14
C THR A 137 -3.70 -32.93 -30.00
N PRO A 138 -4.30 -33.51 -28.96
CA PRO A 138 -4.17 -34.94 -28.67
C PRO A 138 -4.54 -35.78 -29.90
N HIS A 139 -3.69 -36.74 -30.28
CA HIS A 139 -4.08 -37.76 -31.27
C HIS A 139 -4.90 -38.89 -30.62
N HIS A 140 -5.26 -38.80 -29.35
CA HIS A 140 -6.34 -39.55 -28.72
C HIS A 140 -6.90 -38.65 -27.62
N ASP A 141 -8.20 -38.69 -27.32
CA ASP A 141 -8.97 -37.76 -26.47
C ASP A 141 -8.52 -37.60 -24.98
N TYR A 142 -7.24 -37.66 -24.68
CA TYR A 142 -6.66 -37.54 -23.35
C TYR A 142 -5.41 -36.64 -23.40
N PHE A 143 -5.32 -35.73 -22.43
CA PHE A 143 -4.12 -34.97 -21.99
C PHE A 143 -4.02 -33.46 -22.10
N CYS A 144 -5.10 -32.75 -22.45
CA CYS A 144 -5.40 -31.49 -21.78
C CYS A 144 -6.91 -31.43 -21.53
N PRO A 145 -7.43 -32.07 -20.46
CA PRO A 145 -8.83 -31.91 -20.15
C PRO A 145 -9.11 -30.42 -19.88
N ASN A 146 -10.33 -30.01 -20.23
CA ASN A 146 -10.94 -28.69 -20.02
C ASN A 146 -11.00 -28.20 -18.55
N TYR A 147 -10.17 -28.75 -17.67
CA TYR A 147 -10.26 -28.54 -16.25
C TYR A 147 -8.86 -28.56 -15.64
N PHE A 148 -8.24 -27.38 -15.55
CA PHE A 148 -7.06 -27.12 -14.72
C PHE A 148 -7.33 -27.34 -13.21
N TYR A 149 -8.58 -27.64 -12.85
CA TYR A 149 -9.00 -28.19 -11.56
C TYR A 149 -9.79 -29.47 -11.82
N SER A 150 -9.22 -30.64 -11.57
CA SER A 150 -10.09 -31.78 -11.31
C SER A 150 -9.47 -32.73 -10.29
N GLN A 151 -10.34 -33.19 -9.40
CA GLN A 151 -10.16 -34.38 -8.58
C GLN A 151 -10.16 -35.66 -9.44
N ASN A 152 -10.02 -35.55 -10.77
CA ASN A 152 -10.11 -36.61 -11.78
C ASN A 152 -8.76 -36.84 -12.49
N TYR A 153 -7.66 -36.70 -11.76
CA TYR A 153 -6.35 -37.20 -12.19
C TYR A 153 -6.45 -38.72 -12.44
N ASN A 154 -6.26 -39.16 -13.69
CA ASN A 154 -6.18 -40.57 -14.03
C ASN A 154 -4.74 -40.95 -14.43
N PRO A 155 -3.89 -41.36 -13.47
CA PRO A 155 -2.50 -41.74 -13.75
C PRO A 155 -2.41 -42.93 -14.72
N SER A 156 -3.43 -43.79 -14.72
CA SER A 156 -3.50 -45.01 -15.55
C SER A 156 -3.65 -44.73 -17.04
N ALA A 157 -3.97 -43.49 -17.42
CA ALA A 157 -4.08 -43.09 -18.81
C ALA A 157 -2.83 -42.33 -19.32
N GLY A 158 -1.89 -41.94 -18.45
CA GLY A 158 -0.72 -41.10 -18.82
C GLY A 158 -0.80 -39.64 -18.35
N GLY A 159 -1.73 -39.29 -17.45
CA GLY A 159 -1.94 -37.92 -17.00
C GLY A 159 -0.87 -37.39 -16.07
N ARG A 160 -0.65 -36.07 -16.13
CA ARG A 160 0.27 -35.34 -15.27
C ARG A 160 -0.49 -34.47 -14.28
N ASP A 161 -0.08 -34.52 -13.01
CA ASP A 161 -0.64 -33.68 -11.95
C ASP A 161 0.07 -32.32 -11.88
N PHE A 162 -0.65 -31.25 -12.15
CA PHE A 162 -0.16 -29.87 -12.09
C PHE A 162 -0.69 -29.10 -10.86
N THR A 163 -1.37 -29.77 -9.92
CA THR A 163 -2.04 -29.13 -8.79
C THR A 163 -1.08 -28.31 -7.94
N SER A 164 0.12 -28.83 -7.67
CA SER A 164 1.13 -28.13 -6.88
C SER A 164 1.62 -26.85 -7.57
N LEU A 165 1.83 -26.89 -8.89
CA LEU A 165 2.22 -25.70 -9.66
C LEU A 165 1.12 -24.66 -9.63
N MET A 166 -0.13 -25.07 -9.88
CA MET A 166 -1.26 -24.14 -9.90
C MET A 166 -1.48 -23.50 -8.54
N THR A 167 -1.35 -24.29 -7.46
CA THR A 167 -1.43 -23.79 -6.09
C THR A 167 -0.34 -22.74 -5.81
N ALA A 168 0.90 -23.02 -6.23
CA ALA A 168 2.02 -22.09 -6.06
C ALA A 168 1.84 -20.81 -6.90
N PHE A 169 1.38 -20.95 -8.15
CA PHE A 169 1.06 -19.83 -9.04
C PHE A 169 -0.01 -18.93 -8.44
N LEU A 170 -1.14 -19.50 -7.99
CA LEU A 170 -2.23 -18.73 -7.38
C LEU A 170 -1.80 -18.04 -6.07
N ALA A 171 -0.91 -18.67 -5.29
CA ALA A 171 -0.36 -18.07 -4.08
C ALA A 171 0.67 -16.95 -4.35
N SER A 172 1.24 -16.88 -5.56
CA SER A 172 2.29 -15.91 -5.90
C SER A 172 1.78 -14.49 -6.09
N GLY A 173 0.50 -14.32 -6.47
CA GLY A 173 -0.07 -13.04 -6.87
C GLY A 173 0.33 -12.56 -8.27
N ASP A 174 1.12 -13.34 -9.03
CA ASP A 174 1.42 -13.08 -10.43
C ASP A 174 0.13 -13.08 -11.28
N THR A 175 0.05 -12.20 -12.28
CA THR A 175 -1.15 -12.06 -13.12
C THR A 175 -1.00 -12.88 -14.40
N ILE A 176 -1.88 -13.85 -14.65
CA ILE A 176 -1.79 -14.72 -15.84
C ILE A 176 -1.87 -13.94 -17.16
N ILE A 177 -1.12 -14.40 -18.16
CA ILE A 177 -1.13 -13.88 -19.53
C ILE A 177 -1.83 -14.90 -20.41
N GLY A 178 -3.06 -14.59 -20.80
CA GLY A 178 -3.89 -15.54 -21.53
C GLY A 178 -4.25 -16.75 -20.67
N THR A 179 -4.41 -17.91 -21.31
CA THR A 179 -4.71 -19.17 -20.63
C THR A 179 -3.42 -19.98 -20.46
N PRO A 180 -3.32 -20.88 -19.46
CA PRO A 180 -2.21 -21.81 -19.38
C PRO A 180 -2.11 -22.63 -20.68
N GLN A 181 -0.88 -22.90 -21.12
CA GLN A 181 -0.62 -23.63 -22.36
C GLN A 181 0.03 -24.96 -22.04
N CYS A 182 -0.53 -26.07 -22.53
CA CYS A 182 0.11 -27.36 -22.49
C CYS A 182 1.10 -27.51 -23.65
N TRP A 183 2.23 -28.15 -23.41
CA TRP A 183 3.23 -28.47 -24.42
C TRP A 183 3.64 -29.93 -24.26
N GLY A 184 3.83 -30.61 -25.38
CA GLY A 184 4.34 -31.98 -25.44
C GLY A 184 5.61 -32.02 -26.28
N ASP A 185 6.46 -33.01 -25.99
CA ASP A 185 7.47 -33.41 -26.97
C ASP A 185 6.81 -34.23 -28.09
N TRP A 186 7.47 -34.30 -29.23
CA TRP A 186 7.05 -35.10 -30.36
C TRP A 186 7.08 -36.59 -29.99
N ASP A 187 5.96 -37.26 -30.22
CA ASP A 187 5.75 -38.70 -30.09
C ASP A 187 6.71 -39.44 -31.03
N GLU A 188 7.83 -39.97 -30.51
CA GLU A 188 8.53 -41.04 -31.21
C GLU A 188 7.67 -42.30 -31.07
N ASP A 189 6.76 -42.48 -32.05
CA ASP A 189 6.02 -43.73 -32.22
C ASP A 189 6.94 -44.90 -31.89
N ASN A 190 6.58 -45.58 -30.81
CA ASN A 190 7.24 -46.68 -30.11
C ASN A 190 7.38 -47.98 -30.94
N SER A 191 7.54 -47.82 -32.25
CA SER A 191 7.84 -48.84 -33.24
C SER A 191 9.23 -49.48 -33.10
N ASN A 192 10.12 -48.97 -32.23
CA ASN A 192 11.48 -49.50 -32.03
C ASN A 192 11.91 -49.81 -30.58
N GLY A 193 11.00 -49.83 -29.60
CA GLY A 193 11.28 -50.39 -28.26
C GLY A 193 12.34 -49.64 -27.41
N GLY A 194 12.56 -48.34 -27.66
CA GLY A 194 13.29 -47.48 -26.76
C GLY A 194 12.34 -46.84 -25.76
N TYR A 195 12.65 -46.92 -24.45
CA TYR A 195 12.08 -46.00 -23.48
C TYR A 195 12.77 -44.65 -23.68
N ASP A 196 12.06 -43.65 -24.20
CA ASP A 196 12.55 -42.27 -24.29
C ASP A 196 12.32 -41.61 -22.91
N HIS A 197 13.40 -41.58 -22.13
CA HIS A 197 13.40 -41.06 -20.76
C HIS A 197 13.67 -39.54 -20.72
N ASP A 198 13.45 -38.83 -21.83
CA ASP A 198 13.99 -37.49 -22.08
C ASP A 198 13.03 -36.35 -21.75
N PHE A 199 11.73 -36.37 -22.09
CA PHE A 199 10.81 -35.33 -21.63
C PHE A 199 9.32 -35.66 -21.80
N GLU A 200 8.61 -35.99 -20.73
CA GLU A 200 7.18 -36.27 -20.82
C GLU A 200 6.40 -34.97 -20.54
N ASP A 201 5.40 -34.59 -21.35
CA ASP A 201 4.41 -33.48 -21.24
C ASP A 201 4.53 -32.42 -20.11
N PHE A 202 4.57 -31.13 -20.45
CA PHE A 202 4.69 -30.04 -19.46
C PHE A 202 3.66 -28.91 -19.65
N VAL A 203 3.35 -28.20 -18.55
CA VAL A 203 2.45 -27.04 -18.57
C VAL A 203 3.24 -25.75 -18.41
N LEU A 204 2.90 -24.76 -19.23
CA LEU A 204 3.45 -23.41 -19.20
C LEU A 204 2.39 -22.41 -18.77
N ILE A 205 2.65 -21.68 -17.69
CA ILE A 205 1.87 -20.51 -17.31
C ILE A 205 2.74 -19.28 -17.50
N TRP A 206 2.39 -18.48 -18.49
CA TRP A 206 2.97 -17.16 -18.69
C TRP A 206 2.24 -16.18 -17.77
N ALA A 207 2.99 -15.42 -16.98
CA ALA A 207 2.41 -14.44 -16.09
C ALA A 207 3.23 -13.16 -16.03
N TYR A 208 2.57 -12.08 -15.65
CA TYR A 208 3.23 -10.85 -15.26
C TYR A 208 3.63 -10.92 -13.80
N ARG A 209 4.89 -10.57 -13.54
CA ARG A 209 5.34 -10.26 -12.17
C ARG A 209 5.31 -8.77 -11.96
N ASP A 210 4.27 -8.31 -11.28
CA ASP A 210 4.08 -6.89 -10.99
C ASP A 210 4.88 -6.49 -9.75
N THR A 211 5.91 -5.69 -9.97
CA THR A 211 6.71 -5.11 -8.89
C THR A 211 6.45 -3.62 -8.77
N PHE A 212 6.41 -3.16 -7.53
CA PHE A 212 6.08 -1.78 -7.19
C PHE A 212 7.13 -1.24 -6.24
N THR A 213 7.53 0.01 -6.50
CA THR A 213 8.40 0.77 -5.61
C THR A 213 7.63 1.99 -5.11
N GLY A 214 7.65 2.21 -3.81
CA GLY A 214 7.00 3.37 -3.20
C GLY A 214 7.39 3.56 -1.74
N TYR A 215 7.30 4.81 -1.28
CA TYR A 215 7.69 5.20 0.07
C TYR A 215 6.68 6.18 0.67
N HIS A 216 6.40 5.99 1.96
CA HIS A 216 5.62 6.90 2.78
C HIS A 216 6.57 7.97 3.38
N ASP A 217 6.60 9.15 2.77
CA ASP A 217 7.47 10.27 3.16
C ASP A 217 6.91 11.07 4.36
N GLY A 218 5.65 10.84 4.72
CA GLY A 218 4.91 11.55 5.76
C GLY A 218 5.69 11.80 7.06
N ALA A 219 5.33 12.89 7.75
CA ALA A 219 5.95 13.23 9.04
C ALA A 219 5.55 12.21 10.13
N SER A 220 6.41 12.09 11.16
CA SER A 220 6.13 11.34 12.38
C SER A 220 6.27 12.24 13.62
N GLY A 221 5.64 11.86 14.71
CA GLY A 221 5.66 12.59 15.98
C GLY A 221 4.55 13.63 16.11
N THR A 222 4.72 14.57 17.03
CA THR A 222 3.77 15.67 17.25
C THR A 222 4.03 16.78 16.25
N VAL A 223 3.03 17.11 15.44
CA VAL A 223 3.15 18.07 14.34
C VAL A 223 2.05 19.15 14.37
N PRO A 224 2.33 20.37 13.89
CA PRO A 224 1.30 21.39 13.74
C PRO A 224 0.28 21.02 12.68
N GLN A 225 -0.87 21.69 12.67
CA GLN A 225 -1.91 21.51 11.66
C GLN A 225 -1.39 21.55 10.21
N SER A 226 -0.46 22.46 9.88
CA SER A 226 0.09 22.60 8.53
C SER A 226 0.88 21.37 8.05
N GLN A 227 1.36 20.54 8.97
CA GLN A 227 2.13 19.32 8.71
C GLN A 227 1.33 18.05 9.02
N CYS A 228 0.04 18.16 9.37
CA CYS A 228 -0.86 17.04 9.62
C CYS A 228 -1.25 16.35 8.30
N ARG A 229 -0.29 15.69 7.65
CA ARG A 229 -0.47 15.14 6.30
C ARG A 229 0.18 13.76 6.17
N ALA A 230 -0.44 12.90 5.37
CA ALA A 230 0.19 11.70 4.84
C ALA A 230 0.55 11.97 3.37
N TYR A 231 1.81 11.73 3.00
CA TYR A 231 2.27 11.96 1.64
C TYR A 231 3.41 11.00 1.32
N GLY A 232 3.64 10.79 0.03
CA GLY A 232 4.61 9.82 -0.45
C GLY A 232 4.53 9.68 -1.96
N TRP A 233 4.97 8.52 -2.43
CA TRP A 233 4.90 8.17 -3.85
C TRP A 233 4.87 6.66 -4.02
N VAL A 234 4.35 6.20 -5.15
CA VAL A 234 4.34 4.80 -5.54
C VAL A 234 4.24 4.67 -7.05
N MET A 235 5.01 3.75 -7.64
CA MET A 235 5.03 3.45 -9.07
C MET A 235 5.10 1.95 -9.33
N GLN A 236 4.75 1.54 -10.55
CA GLN A 236 5.04 0.21 -11.06
C GLN A 236 6.41 0.21 -11.77
N ASP A 237 7.31 -0.71 -11.40
CA ASP A 237 8.69 -0.70 -11.88
C ASP A 237 8.80 -0.91 -13.40
N ALA A 238 7.94 -1.76 -13.97
CA ALA A 238 7.92 -2.06 -15.40
C ALA A 238 7.05 -1.08 -16.22
N ALA A 239 6.33 -0.18 -15.57
CA ALA A 239 5.49 0.83 -16.21
C ALA A 239 5.51 2.14 -15.38
N PRO A 240 6.63 2.86 -15.34
CA PRO A 240 6.83 4.04 -14.48
C PRO A 240 5.89 5.23 -14.79
N GLY A 241 5.12 5.18 -15.89
CA GLY A 241 4.09 6.17 -16.21
C GLY A 241 2.67 5.76 -15.86
N LEU A 242 2.49 4.60 -15.22
CA LEU A 242 1.18 4.17 -14.73
C LEU A 242 0.91 4.77 -13.35
N ASP A 243 -0.18 5.52 -13.26
CA ASP A 243 -0.66 6.04 -11.99
C ASP A 243 -1.24 4.91 -11.11
N ILE A 244 -0.85 4.87 -9.84
CA ILE A 244 -1.21 3.81 -8.90
C ILE A 244 -2.20 4.32 -7.86
N ASN A 245 -3.29 3.58 -7.63
CA ASN A 245 -4.21 3.89 -6.55
C ASN A 245 -3.52 3.69 -5.20
N TYR A 246 -3.76 4.59 -4.26
CA TYR A 246 -3.32 4.46 -2.88
C TYR A 246 -4.49 4.57 -1.90
N ARG A 247 -4.29 4.05 -0.68
CA ARG A 247 -5.18 4.28 0.46
C ARG A 247 -4.40 4.56 1.73
N ILE A 248 -5.02 5.31 2.62
CA ILE A 248 -4.50 5.69 3.93
C ILE A 248 -5.43 5.10 4.99
N LEU A 249 -4.85 4.24 5.82
CA LEU A 249 -5.46 3.67 7.00
C LEU A 249 -4.96 4.43 8.23
N VAL A 250 -5.87 4.81 9.12
CA VAL A 250 -5.56 5.41 10.42
C VAL A 250 -6.09 4.49 11.50
N ASP A 251 -5.20 3.99 12.35
CA ASP A 251 -5.50 2.98 13.38
C ASP A 251 -6.24 1.75 12.80
N GLY A 252 -5.87 1.37 11.58
CA GLY A 252 -6.47 0.24 10.85
C GLY A 252 -7.74 0.59 10.05
N ASN A 253 -8.31 1.78 10.20
CA ASN A 253 -9.53 2.20 9.50
C ASN A 253 -9.22 3.02 8.25
N LEU A 254 -9.93 2.78 7.15
CA LEU A 254 -9.80 3.58 5.93
C LEU A 254 -10.28 5.01 6.17
N VAL A 255 -9.37 5.98 5.97
CA VAL A 255 -9.65 7.42 6.13
C VAL A 255 -9.62 8.15 4.79
N ALA A 256 -8.72 7.78 3.88
CA ALA A 256 -8.62 8.39 2.57
C ALA A 256 -8.10 7.41 1.52
N ASN A 257 -8.38 7.69 0.25
CA ASN A 257 -7.81 7.01 -0.90
C ASN A 257 -7.74 7.98 -2.08
N GLY A 258 -6.95 7.63 -3.08
CA GLY A 258 -6.76 8.46 -4.27
C GLY A 258 -5.85 7.78 -5.29
N VAL A 259 -5.39 8.58 -6.24
CA VAL A 259 -4.46 8.16 -7.29
C VAL A 259 -3.14 8.90 -7.08
N ALA A 260 -2.03 8.17 -7.13
CA ALA A 260 -0.68 8.75 -7.05
C ALA A 260 -0.29 9.32 -8.42
N ASN A 261 -0.81 10.52 -8.72
CA ASN A 261 -0.63 11.24 -9.98
C ASN A 261 -0.07 12.67 -9.81
N GLN A 262 0.40 13.03 -8.59
CA GLN A 262 0.90 14.36 -8.29
C GLN A 262 2.37 14.50 -8.71
N TYR A 263 2.67 15.63 -9.36
CA TYR A 263 4.03 15.98 -9.76
C TYR A 263 4.94 16.24 -8.55
N ARG A 264 6.14 15.66 -8.63
CA ARG A 264 7.25 15.90 -7.72
C ARG A 264 8.56 15.98 -8.49
N ALA A 265 9.28 17.09 -8.33
CA ALA A 265 10.51 17.36 -9.06
C ALA A 265 11.62 16.34 -8.76
N ASP A 266 11.69 15.86 -7.52
CA ASP A 266 12.66 14.85 -7.07
C ASP A 266 12.40 13.45 -7.65
N LEU A 267 11.21 13.18 -8.20
CA LEU A 267 10.83 11.88 -8.75
C LEU A 267 10.93 11.81 -10.28
N THR A 268 11.45 12.84 -10.94
CA THR A 268 11.57 12.90 -12.41
C THR A 268 12.49 11.83 -13.00
N GLY A 269 13.45 11.30 -12.22
CA GLY A 269 14.27 10.14 -12.58
C GLY A 269 13.71 8.79 -12.11
N THR A 270 12.61 8.80 -11.35
CA THR A 270 12.00 7.61 -10.74
C THR A 270 10.80 7.14 -11.55
N CYS A 271 9.85 8.04 -11.81
CA CYS A 271 8.64 7.77 -12.57
C CYS A 271 8.50 8.74 -13.75
N THR A 272 7.76 8.33 -14.79
CA THR A 272 7.63 9.11 -16.02
C THR A 272 7.02 10.48 -15.70
N GLY A 273 7.75 11.55 -16.00
CA GLY A 273 7.31 12.92 -15.72
C GLY A 273 7.26 13.30 -14.24
N GLY A 274 7.70 12.43 -13.32
CA GLY A 274 7.68 12.69 -11.88
C GLY A 274 6.28 12.73 -11.26
N THR A 275 5.26 12.15 -11.91
CA THR A 275 3.86 12.26 -11.48
C THR A 275 3.40 11.16 -10.52
N CYS A 276 4.27 10.36 -9.92
CA CYS A 276 3.86 9.26 -9.04
C CYS A 276 3.64 9.65 -7.56
N GLY A 277 3.51 10.94 -7.25
CA GLY A 277 3.35 11.44 -5.89
C GLY A 277 1.90 11.46 -5.39
N PHE A 278 1.71 11.50 -4.08
CA PHE A 278 0.44 11.81 -3.44
C PHE A 278 0.62 12.63 -2.17
N THR A 279 -0.39 13.42 -1.81
CA THR A 279 -0.49 14.11 -0.53
C THR A 279 -1.94 14.18 -0.07
N GLN A 280 -2.17 13.92 1.21
CA GLN A 280 -3.47 13.96 1.85
C GLN A 280 -3.39 14.77 3.13
N ASP A 281 -4.21 15.80 3.24
CA ASP A 281 -4.46 16.50 4.50
C ASP A 281 -5.27 15.59 5.42
N LEU A 282 -4.76 15.35 6.63
CA LEU A 282 -5.41 14.55 7.66
C LEU A 282 -6.14 15.43 8.68
N TRP A 283 -5.95 16.76 8.64
CA TRP A 283 -6.63 17.66 9.54
C TRP A 283 -8.14 17.63 9.34
N GLY A 284 -8.89 17.42 10.42
CA GLY A 284 -10.34 17.22 10.37
C GLY A 284 -10.78 15.82 9.93
N LEU A 285 -9.86 14.97 9.48
CA LEU A 285 -10.13 13.55 9.19
C LEU A 285 -9.76 12.63 10.38
N ILE A 286 -8.87 13.09 11.25
CA ILE A 286 -8.45 12.38 12.47
C ILE A 286 -8.64 13.26 13.70
N SER A 287 -8.72 12.66 14.88
CA SER A 287 -8.90 13.42 16.12
C SER A 287 -7.65 14.24 16.47
N PRO A 288 -7.77 15.55 16.76
CA PRO A 288 -6.63 16.38 17.13
C PRO A 288 -6.11 16.03 18.52
N ASN A 289 -4.83 16.31 18.78
CA ASN A 289 -4.13 16.06 20.05
C ASN A 289 -4.13 14.59 20.51
N VAL A 290 -4.47 13.65 19.63
CA VAL A 290 -4.40 12.21 19.86
C VAL A 290 -3.33 11.62 18.95
N GLN A 291 -2.56 10.66 19.47
CA GLN A 291 -1.58 9.94 18.67
C GLN A 291 -2.30 8.87 17.85
N HIS A 292 -2.02 8.85 16.55
CA HIS A 292 -2.58 7.91 15.59
C HIS A 292 -1.47 7.14 14.86
N THR A 293 -1.78 5.93 14.39
CA THR A 293 -0.92 5.14 13.51
C THR A 293 -1.41 5.26 12.07
N ILE A 294 -0.57 5.80 11.20
CA ILE A 294 -0.83 5.97 9.77
C ILE A 294 -0.18 4.82 9.01
N ARG A 295 -0.99 4.10 8.24
CA ARG A 295 -0.53 3.08 7.30
C ARG A 295 -0.95 3.41 5.88
N VAL A 296 0.00 3.46 4.96
CA VAL A 296 -0.27 3.77 3.55
C VAL A 296 -0.03 2.53 2.69
N GLN A 297 -0.96 2.28 1.77
CA GLN A 297 -0.92 1.13 0.88
C GLN A 297 -1.13 1.55 -0.57
N GLY A 298 -0.44 0.87 -1.49
CA GLY A 298 -0.67 0.96 -2.93
C GLY A 298 -1.54 -0.22 -3.38
N GLN A 299 -2.25 -0.05 -4.49
CA GLN A 299 -3.05 -1.11 -5.09
C GLN A 299 -2.38 -1.64 -6.34
N ASN A 300 -2.26 -2.95 -6.46
CA ASN A 300 -1.94 -3.57 -7.75
C ASN A 300 -3.19 -3.44 -8.66
N PRO A 301 -3.13 -2.71 -9.78
CA PRO A 301 -4.30 -2.44 -10.62
C PRO A 301 -4.78 -3.67 -11.39
N TYR A 302 -3.99 -4.74 -11.46
CA TYR A 302 -4.29 -5.93 -12.27
C TYR A 302 -5.00 -7.02 -11.49
N ASN A 303 -4.77 -7.11 -10.17
CA ASN A 303 -5.42 -8.09 -9.30
C ASN A 303 -6.13 -7.45 -8.08
N SER A 304 -6.18 -6.11 -8.01
CA SER A 304 -6.81 -5.32 -6.95
C SER A 304 -6.26 -5.51 -5.52
N SER A 305 -5.20 -6.29 -5.35
CA SER A 305 -4.55 -6.52 -4.05
C SER A 305 -3.88 -5.24 -3.54
N TRP A 306 -3.80 -5.10 -2.21
CA TRP A 306 -3.16 -3.97 -1.54
C TRP A 306 -1.83 -4.39 -0.94
N PHE A 307 -0.81 -3.57 -1.12
CA PHE A 307 0.53 -3.76 -0.55
C PHE A 307 0.97 -2.53 0.23
N ASP A 308 1.80 -2.74 1.24
CA ASP A 308 2.31 -1.65 2.08
C ASP A 308 3.42 -0.89 1.36
N LEU A 309 3.38 0.44 1.42
CA LEU A 309 4.51 1.26 0.97
C LEU A 309 5.66 1.12 1.98
N SER A 310 6.89 1.23 1.50
CA SER A 310 8.04 1.32 2.41
C SER A 310 7.92 2.55 3.32
N GLY A 311 8.44 2.48 4.54
CA GLY A 311 8.35 3.58 5.51
C GLY A 311 7.01 3.67 6.27
N THR A 312 6.04 2.79 5.97
CA THR A 312 4.86 2.58 6.81
C THR A 312 5.18 1.53 7.89
N ASN A 313 4.63 1.57 9.11
CA ASN A 313 3.68 2.55 9.68
C ASN A 313 4.38 3.79 10.23
N LYS A 314 3.66 4.91 10.36
CA LYS A 314 4.13 6.11 11.06
C LYS A 314 3.18 6.52 12.17
N THR A 315 3.72 7.03 13.27
CA THR A 315 2.91 7.62 14.34
C THR A 315 2.86 9.13 14.19
N ILE A 316 1.66 9.71 14.25
CA ILE A 316 1.46 11.16 14.13
C ILE A 316 0.50 11.64 15.21
N ARG A 317 0.80 12.81 15.79
CA ARG A 317 -0.10 13.52 16.70
C ARG A 317 -0.28 14.95 16.18
N CYS A 318 -1.41 15.22 15.54
CA CYS A 318 -1.69 16.56 15.02
C CYS A 318 -2.18 17.47 16.14
N SER A 319 -1.35 18.43 16.54
CA SER A 319 -1.60 19.27 17.71
C SER A 319 -1.78 20.74 17.35
N LEU A 320 -2.60 21.42 18.15
CA LEU A 320 -2.76 22.87 18.11
C LEU A 320 -1.69 23.56 18.96
N PRO A 321 -1.29 24.81 18.63
CA PRO A 321 -0.46 25.59 19.54
C PRO A 321 -1.18 25.83 20.89
N PRO A 322 -0.43 26.01 21.99
CA PRO A 322 -1.03 26.26 23.29
C PRO A 322 -1.66 27.65 23.35
N SER A 323 -2.66 27.81 24.22
CA SER A 323 -3.18 29.11 24.64
C SER A 323 -3.14 29.22 26.15
N VAL A 324 -3.09 30.44 26.68
CA VAL A 324 -3.14 30.71 28.12
C VAL A 324 -3.90 32.02 28.37
N ASP A 325 -4.70 32.05 29.43
CA ASP A 325 -5.46 33.21 29.92
C ASP A 325 -5.27 33.25 31.44
N LEU A 326 -4.60 34.31 31.92
CA LEU A 326 -4.31 34.58 33.32
C LEU A 326 -5.06 35.83 33.75
N LYS A 327 -5.75 35.74 34.89
CA LYS A 327 -6.59 36.80 35.44
C LYS A 327 -6.24 37.08 36.89
N ALA A 328 -6.39 38.33 37.29
CA ALA A 328 -6.41 38.76 38.68
C ALA A 328 -7.81 39.28 39.02
N ASN A 329 -8.47 38.73 40.04
CA ASN A 329 -9.87 39.04 40.38
C ASN A 329 -10.81 38.97 39.16
N ASN A 330 -10.62 37.96 38.31
CA ASN A 330 -11.35 37.76 37.06
C ASN A 330 -11.18 38.90 36.01
N GLN A 331 -10.11 39.70 36.12
CA GLN A 331 -9.77 40.76 35.17
C GLN A 331 -8.42 40.51 34.50
N ASN A 332 -8.31 40.94 33.24
CA ASN A 332 -7.07 40.92 32.46
C ASN A 332 -6.27 42.20 32.69
N GLY A 333 -4.95 42.13 32.44
CA GLY A 333 -4.07 43.30 32.49
C GLY A 333 -3.82 43.79 33.92
N THR A 334 -3.99 45.10 34.14
CA THR A 334 -3.63 45.73 35.42
C THR A 334 -4.85 45.96 36.31
N ILE A 335 -4.79 45.50 37.56
CA ILE A 335 -5.74 45.85 38.62
C ILE A 335 -5.08 46.72 39.69
N ARG A 336 -5.87 47.55 40.37
CA ARG A 336 -5.40 48.45 41.43
C ARG A 336 -6.17 48.21 42.72
N LEU A 337 -5.46 48.02 43.82
CA LEU A 337 -6.02 47.70 45.13
C LEU A 337 -5.40 48.59 46.22
N THR A 338 -6.03 48.65 47.39
CA THR A 338 -5.52 49.34 48.57
C THR A 338 -4.96 48.36 49.60
N SER A 339 -3.84 48.71 50.24
CA SER A 339 -3.19 47.88 51.27
C SER A 339 -4.00 47.80 52.57
N PRO A 340 -4.07 46.62 53.25
CA PRO A 340 -3.60 45.32 52.78
C PRO A 340 -4.56 44.74 51.74
N ALA A 341 -4.01 44.35 50.59
CA ALA A 341 -4.80 43.82 49.48
C ALA A 341 -5.01 42.31 49.59
N GLN A 342 -6.12 41.86 49.02
CA GLN A 342 -6.40 40.45 48.74
C GLN A 342 -6.86 40.31 47.29
N TYR A 343 -6.40 39.26 46.61
CA TYR A 343 -6.80 38.96 45.23
C TYR A 343 -6.60 37.49 44.90
N LEU A 344 -7.40 37.03 43.94
CA LEU A 344 -7.31 35.70 43.37
C LEU A 344 -6.66 35.79 41.99
N LEU A 345 -5.54 35.08 41.81
CA LEU A 345 -5.08 34.74 40.47
C LEU A 345 -5.82 33.49 40.01
N SER A 346 -6.34 33.50 38.78
CA SER A 346 -6.94 32.34 38.14
C SER A 346 -6.42 32.23 36.72
N TRP A 347 -6.16 31.00 36.26
CA TRP A 347 -5.69 30.78 34.90
C TRP A 347 -6.30 29.54 34.28
N THR A 348 -6.40 29.61 32.96
CA THR A 348 -6.75 28.47 32.12
C THR A 348 -5.84 28.42 30.91
N SER A 349 -5.54 27.21 30.44
CA SER A 349 -4.78 27.00 29.21
C SER A 349 -5.44 25.92 28.37
N SER A 350 -5.17 25.94 27.06
CA SER A 350 -5.61 24.91 26.13
C SER A 350 -4.41 24.38 25.34
N ASN A 351 -4.44 23.10 24.98
CA ASN A 351 -3.40 22.41 24.20
C ASN A 351 -1.97 22.50 24.79
N ALA A 352 -1.81 22.83 26.07
CA ALA A 352 -0.52 22.91 26.74
C ALA A 352 -0.17 21.60 27.46
N ASP A 353 1.09 21.17 27.35
CA ASP A 353 1.64 20.04 28.11
C ASP A 353 2.22 20.52 29.45
N THR A 354 2.80 21.73 29.47
CA THR A 354 3.43 22.33 30.66
C THR A 354 3.09 23.81 30.79
N CYS A 355 3.04 24.31 32.02
CA CYS A 355 2.91 25.75 32.32
C CYS A 355 3.89 26.15 33.45
N SER A 356 4.57 27.27 33.28
CA SER A 356 5.57 27.80 34.22
C SER A 356 5.28 29.26 34.54
N ALA A 357 5.25 29.59 35.83
CA ALA A 357 5.05 30.93 36.34
C ALA A 357 6.38 31.69 36.49
N SER A 358 6.36 33.00 36.25
CA SER A 358 7.49 33.91 36.45
C SER A 358 7.05 35.34 36.85
N GLY A 359 7.96 36.12 37.42
CA GLY A 359 7.69 37.45 37.98
C GLY A 359 7.51 37.39 39.50
N SER A 360 6.40 37.92 40.00
CA SER A 360 6.03 37.93 41.44
C SER A 360 5.47 36.59 41.95
N TRP A 361 5.67 35.52 41.17
CA TRP A 361 5.36 34.13 41.46
C TRP A 361 6.31 33.24 40.63
N SER A 362 6.40 31.96 40.97
CA SER A 362 7.33 31.04 40.30
C SER A 362 6.85 29.60 40.31
N GLY A 363 7.61 28.77 39.57
CA GLY A 363 7.48 27.33 39.53
C GLY A 363 6.42 26.82 38.57
N SER A 364 6.37 25.50 38.42
CA SER A 364 5.40 24.81 37.57
C SER A 364 3.97 25.02 38.08
N LYS A 365 3.05 25.27 37.16
CA LYS A 365 1.60 25.36 37.42
C LYS A 365 0.87 24.28 36.62
N SER A 366 -0.27 23.83 37.15
CA SER A 366 -1.23 23.02 36.40
C SER A 366 -1.78 23.82 35.20
N GLN A 367 -2.29 23.14 34.18
CA GLN A 367 -2.88 23.80 33.01
C GLN A 367 -4.10 24.67 33.35
N THR A 368 -4.81 24.34 34.42
CA THR A 368 -5.90 25.13 35.00
C THR A 368 -5.69 25.23 36.50
N GLY A 369 -5.94 26.40 37.09
CA GLY A 369 -5.75 26.58 38.51
C GLY A 369 -6.04 27.97 39.01
N SER A 370 -5.88 28.15 40.31
CA SER A 370 -5.99 29.43 40.98
C SER A 370 -5.03 29.52 42.17
N SER A 371 -4.74 30.74 42.60
CA SER A 371 -3.89 31.03 43.75
C SER A 371 -4.40 32.27 44.46
N ASN A 372 -4.69 32.14 45.74
CA ASN A 372 -5.19 33.24 46.56
C ASN A 372 -4.03 33.97 47.24
N TYR A 373 -4.09 35.29 47.25
CA TYR A 373 -3.14 36.18 47.91
C TYR A 373 -3.86 37.04 48.94
N SER A 374 -3.31 37.17 50.14
CA SER A 374 -3.87 37.96 51.23
C SER A 374 -2.76 38.70 51.99
N GLY A 375 -3.11 39.81 52.64
CA GLY A 375 -2.15 40.60 53.42
C GLY A 375 -1.08 41.28 52.57
N ILE A 376 -1.34 41.52 51.28
CA ILE A 376 -0.35 42.07 50.36
C ILE A 376 -0.19 43.57 50.62
N THR A 377 1.04 43.99 50.91
CA THR A 377 1.41 45.38 51.17
C THR A 377 1.63 46.15 49.87
N ILE A 378 1.93 47.44 50.01
CA ILE A 378 2.18 48.36 48.90
C ILE A 378 3.26 47.81 47.96
N GLY A 379 3.00 47.83 46.67
CA GLY A 379 3.93 47.31 45.67
C GLY A 379 3.29 47.12 44.30
N THR A 380 4.14 46.78 43.32
CA THR A 380 3.71 46.37 41.98
C THR A 380 4.11 44.91 41.78
N PHE A 381 3.13 44.06 41.54
CA PHE A 381 3.33 42.62 41.40
C PHE A 381 2.91 42.18 40.00
N THR A 382 3.88 41.71 39.20
CA THR A 382 3.63 41.24 37.83
C THR A 382 3.68 39.73 37.81
N TYR A 383 2.60 39.10 37.37
CA TYR A 383 2.46 37.66 37.28
C TYR A 383 2.41 37.27 35.81
N THR A 384 3.39 36.51 35.34
CA THR A 384 3.42 35.96 33.98
C THR A 384 3.31 34.44 34.01
N LEU A 385 2.41 33.86 33.21
CA LEU A 385 2.28 32.42 33.01
C LEU A 385 2.64 32.08 31.58
N THR A 386 3.60 31.18 31.38
CA THR A 386 3.97 30.67 30.05
C THR A 386 3.63 29.19 29.96
N CYS A 387 2.82 28.82 28.98
CA CYS A 387 2.40 27.46 28.71
C CYS A 387 2.94 26.97 27.35
N SER A 388 3.42 25.73 27.29
CA SER A 388 4.08 25.18 26.10
C SER A 388 3.65 23.75 25.77
N ASN A 389 3.79 23.40 24.49
CA ASN A 389 3.75 22.04 23.97
C ASN A 389 4.80 21.92 22.84
N PRO A 390 5.00 20.74 22.20
CA PRO A 390 5.94 20.60 21.09
C PRO A 390 5.69 21.50 19.88
N ILE A 391 4.50 22.09 19.75
CA ILE A 391 4.11 22.98 18.65
C ILE A 391 4.53 24.42 18.93
N GLY A 392 4.60 24.84 20.19
CA GLY A 392 5.03 26.19 20.55
C GLY A 392 4.74 26.55 22.00
N SER A 393 4.72 27.85 22.27
CA SER A 393 4.46 28.43 23.60
C SER A 393 3.55 29.66 23.51
N ALA A 394 2.70 29.83 24.51
CA ALA A 394 1.90 31.04 24.73
C ALA A 394 2.18 31.58 26.13
N SER A 395 2.09 32.90 26.29
CA SER A 395 2.32 33.57 27.57
C SER A 395 1.25 34.63 27.80
N ASP A 396 0.82 34.79 29.05
CA ASP A 396 -0.09 35.86 29.47
C ASP A 396 0.36 36.45 30.81
N SER A 397 0.04 37.72 31.05
CA SER A 397 0.49 38.44 32.24
C SER A 397 -0.57 39.38 32.83
N VAL A 398 -0.60 39.46 34.15
CA VAL A 398 -1.42 40.42 34.91
C VAL A 398 -0.55 41.19 35.89
N THR A 399 -0.90 42.45 36.14
CA THR A 399 -0.19 43.30 37.09
C THR A 399 -1.14 43.74 38.20
N VAL A 400 -0.78 43.52 39.45
CA VAL A 400 -1.50 44.02 40.62
C VAL A 400 -0.70 45.16 41.21
N ILE A 401 -1.29 46.37 41.24
CA ILE A 401 -0.67 47.50 41.92
C ILE A 401 -1.43 47.78 43.22
N VAL A 402 -0.71 47.74 44.34
CA VAL A 402 -1.26 47.99 45.68
C VAL A 402 -0.74 49.34 46.16
N TYR A 403 -1.66 50.25 46.50
CA TYR A 403 -1.34 51.59 46.98
C TYR A 403 -1.78 51.77 48.44
N ASN A 404 -1.34 52.88 49.04
CA ASN A 404 -1.75 53.25 50.39
C ASN A 404 -3.25 53.60 50.44
N PRO A 405 -3.95 53.34 51.55
CA PRO A 405 -5.29 53.88 51.76
C PRO A 405 -5.28 55.42 51.69
N PRO A 406 -6.36 56.06 51.20
CA PRO A 406 -6.53 57.50 51.34
C PRO A 406 -6.53 57.87 52.81
N VAL A 407 -5.73 58.86 53.20
CA VAL A 407 -5.77 59.43 54.55
C VAL A 407 -7.00 60.35 54.62
N VAL A 408 -8.03 59.97 55.36
CA VAL A 408 -9.15 60.87 55.65
C VAL A 408 -8.68 61.85 56.73
N GLY A 409 -8.39 63.09 56.34
CA GLY A 409 -8.22 64.17 57.30
C GLY A 409 -9.55 64.43 58.00
N GLN A 410 -9.64 64.16 59.31
CA GLN A 410 -10.71 64.70 60.12
C GLN A 410 -10.53 66.22 60.16
N LEU A 411 -11.30 66.94 59.34
CA LEU A 411 -11.56 68.36 59.56
C LEU A 411 -12.37 68.46 60.84
N TYR A 412 -11.70 68.64 61.98
CA TYR A 412 -12.36 69.20 63.15
C TYR A 412 -12.69 70.64 62.78
N ALA A 413 -13.99 70.93 62.59
CA ALA A 413 -14.46 72.31 62.55
C ALA A 413 -14.36 72.85 63.98
N GLU A 414 -13.36 73.70 64.24
CA GLU A 414 -13.45 74.66 65.35
C GLU A 414 -14.56 75.65 64.98
N LEU A 415 -15.68 75.55 65.70
CA LEU A 415 -16.67 76.61 65.78
C LEU A 415 -16.28 77.49 66.97
N ASP A 416 -15.73 78.67 66.68
CA ASP A 416 -15.77 79.82 67.58
C ASP A 416 -17.11 80.56 67.43
#